data_AF-A0A942BKY8-F1
#
_entry.id   AF-A0A942BKY8-F1
#
_cell.length_a   1.000
_cell.length_b   1.000
_cell.length_c   1.000
_cell.angle_alpha   90.00
_cell.angle_beta   90.00
_cell.angle_gamma   90.00
#
_symmetry.space_group_name_H-M   'P 1'
#
loop_
_entity.id
_entity.type
_entity.pdbx_description
1 polymer ?
#
loop_
_entity_poly.entity_id
_entity_poly.type
_entity_poly.pdbx_seq_one_letter_code
_entity_poly.pdbx_strand_id
1 'polypeptide(L)'
;MPKHHPNAEATRDDLAAFQAAQPASALLKPPPRVRFHWPPPSISHRWRIGPSDWAERRKIKIRDEEFELEIARTSRGLLGRVEELWLEASADTEDGLEKALQREAAPLFRRQYAISRTLGQSGRFTGRIRDLQATEILRLLYCEDRDVAAEAAKEIEIHASAGLYLPSLIQVLRDQHHPFRRSAQWAVLDLLEDFKSFDTEPSLEDDAIAAIKSLIWDAEDDYARTIYKAGVVLGGHWPTENGGKALLECLNAPSRIGRRSAIHGLFHVVEWNPELRATVVAALRARAETESDPLLTSFASGMARDIESAAIDHLAEPVFPDEP
;
A
#
# COMPACT_ATOMS: atom_id res chain seq x y z
N MET A 1 27.71 -13.05 10.95
CA MET A 1 26.81 -14.23 10.84
C MET A 1 25.44 -13.69 10.53
N PRO A 2 24.84 -14.03 9.38
CA PRO A 2 23.50 -13.56 9.04
C PRO A 2 22.54 -14.00 10.14
N LYS A 3 21.78 -13.06 10.69
CA LYS A 3 20.73 -13.35 11.66
C LYS A 3 19.55 -13.95 10.88
N HIS A 4 19.68 -15.22 10.48
CA HIS A 4 18.51 -15.96 10.02
C HIS A 4 17.55 -16.09 11.20
N HIS A 5 16.50 -15.27 11.18
CA HIS A 5 15.43 -15.39 12.16
C HIS A 5 14.63 -16.64 11.76
N PRO A 6 14.62 -17.73 12.57
CA PRO A 6 13.98 -18.99 12.17
C PRO A 6 12.48 -18.83 11.87
N ASN A 7 11.84 -17.79 12.42
CA ASN A 7 10.44 -17.50 12.12
C ASN A 7 10.23 -16.78 10.77
N ALA A 8 11.25 -16.22 10.13
CA ALA A 8 11.07 -15.47 8.87
C ALA A 8 10.68 -16.39 7.71
N GLU A 9 11.25 -17.60 7.66
CA GLU A 9 10.87 -18.62 6.66
C GLU A 9 9.45 -19.12 6.90
N ALA A 10 9.09 -19.43 8.15
CA ALA A 10 7.74 -19.85 8.51
C ALA A 10 6.70 -18.76 8.16
N THR A 11 7.00 -17.49 8.47
CA THR A 11 6.13 -16.35 8.10
C THR A 11 5.97 -16.23 6.59
N ARG A 12 7.04 -16.41 5.81
CA ARG A 12 6.99 -16.41 4.34
C ARG A 12 6.13 -17.55 3.82
N ASP A 13 6.31 -18.76 4.34
CA ASP A 13 5.60 -19.96 3.88
C ASP A 13 4.10 -19.88 4.21
N ASP A 14 3.74 -19.37 5.40
CA ASP A 14 2.35 -19.12 5.78
C ASP A 14 1.69 -18.04 4.92
N LEU A 15 2.45 -17.02 4.48
CA LEU A 15 1.98 -16.00 3.56
C LEU A 15 1.78 -16.57 2.15
N ALA A 16 2.73 -17.39 1.67
CA ALA A 16 2.62 -18.05 0.38
C ALA A 16 1.40 -19.00 0.34
N ALA A 17 1.13 -19.72 1.42
CA ALA A 17 -0.08 -20.54 1.56
C ALA A 17 -1.36 -19.70 1.52
N PHE A 18 -1.37 -18.53 2.16
CA PHE A 18 -2.50 -17.58 2.08
C PHE A 18 -2.74 -17.06 0.65
N GLN A 19 -1.69 -16.72 -0.09
CA GLN A 19 -1.77 -16.29 -1.49
C GLN A 19 -2.29 -17.41 -2.39
N ALA A 20 -1.76 -18.62 -2.23
CA ALA A 20 -2.14 -19.79 -3.02
C ALA A 20 -3.58 -20.25 -2.77
N ALA A 21 -4.14 -19.97 -1.59
CA ALA A 21 -5.54 -20.24 -1.26
C ALA A 21 -6.51 -19.26 -1.94
N GLN A 22 -6.03 -18.15 -2.50
CA GLN A 22 -6.88 -17.22 -3.24
C GLN A 22 -7.23 -17.80 -4.61
N PRO A 23 -8.48 -17.68 -5.07
CA PRO A 23 -8.82 -18.03 -6.44
C PRO A 23 -8.01 -17.13 -7.38
N ALA A 24 -7.44 -17.69 -8.44
CA ALA A 24 -6.85 -16.90 -9.50
C ALA A 24 -7.93 -15.96 -10.05
N SER A 25 -7.77 -14.67 -9.80
CA SER A 25 -8.77 -13.66 -10.11
C SER A 25 -8.15 -12.48 -10.83
N ALA A 26 -8.97 -11.78 -11.63
CA ALA A 26 -8.61 -10.50 -12.20
C ALA A 26 -8.19 -9.51 -11.10
N LEU A 27 -7.28 -8.61 -11.46
CA LEU A 27 -6.88 -7.51 -10.57
C LEU A 27 -8.10 -6.68 -10.17
N LEU A 28 -8.17 -6.35 -8.89
CA LEU A 28 -9.15 -5.42 -8.36
C LEU A 28 -8.49 -4.10 -8.01
N LYS A 29 -9.13 -3.00 -8.44
CA LYS A 29 -8.78 -1.63 -8.09
C LYS A 29 -9.50 -1.24 -6.79
N PRO A 30 -8.85 -1.29 -5.61
CA PRO A 30 -9.44 -0.76 -4.39
C PRO A 30 -9.72 0.75 -4.55
N PRO A 31 -10.71 1.27 -3.81
CA PRO A 31 -11.00 2.70 -3.82
C PRO A 31 -9.77 3.52 -3.39
N PRO A 32 -9.73 4.82 -3.74
CA PRO A 32 -8.71 5.73 -3.21
C PRO A 32 -8.62 5.65 -1.69
N ARG A 33 -7.41 5.81 -1.16
CA ARG A 33 -7.20 5.81 0.29
C ARG A 33 -7.97 6.97 0.93
N VAL A 34 -8.78 6.65 1.92
CA VAL A 34 -9.42 7.63 2.81
C VAL A 34 -8.86 7.42 4.20
N ARG A 35 -8.14 8.40 4.74
CA ARG A 35 -7.54 8.28 6.07
C ARG A 35 -8.63 8.06 7.12
N PHE A 36 -8.55 6.96 7.84
CA PHE A 36 -9.44 6.66 8.94
C PHE A 36 -9.09 7.53 10.15
N HIS A 37 -10.12 8.13 10.74
CA HIS A 37 -9.99 8.92 11.95
C HIS A 37 -10.98 8.39 12.97
N TRP A 38 -10.46 7.86 14.07
CA TRP A 38 -11.27 7.36 15.19
C TRP A 38 -10.52 7.56 16.51
N PRO A 39 -11.22 7.94 17.60
CA PRO A 39 -12.64 8.32 17.65
C PRO A 39 -12.94 9.62 16.89
N PRO A 40 -14.20 9.83 16.43
CA PRO A 40 -14.61 11.11 15.85
C PRO A 40 -14.57 12.23 16.91
N PRO A 41 -14.54 13.51 16.50
CA PRO A 41 -14.57 14.62 17.44
C PRO A 41 -15.80 14.57 18.34
N SER A 42 -15.59 14.59 19.66
CA SER A 42 -16.66 14.53 20.66
C SER A 42 -17.62 15.73 20.54
N ILE A 43 -18.90 15.41 20.42
CA ILE A 43 -20.00 16.37 20.41
C ILE A 43 -20.31 16.81 21.85
N SER A 44 -20.24 15.88 22.80
CA SER A 44 -20.46 16.15 24.23
C SER A 44 -19.50 17.22 24.75
N HIS A 45 -18.22 17.18 24.36
CA HIS A 45 -17.26 18.23 24.68
C HIS A 45 -17.65 19.60 24.08
N ARG A 46 -18.09 19.62 22.81
CA ARG A 46 -18.55 20.84 22.12
C ARG A 46 -19.79 21.44 22.78
N TRP A 47 -20.67 20.59 23.28
CA TRP A 47 -21.94 20.98 23.91
C TRP A 47 -21.84 21.16 25.42
N ARG A 48 -20.67 20.87 26.01
CA ARG A 48 -20.38 20.93 27.45
C ARG A 48 -21.31 20.04 28.28
N ILE A 49 -21.60 18.85 27.76
CA ILE A 49 -22.41 17.84 28.44
C ILE A 49 -21.59 17.21 29.56
N GLY A 50 -22.08 17.31 30.78
CA GLY A 50 -21.47 16.74 31.98
C GLY A 50 -21.93 15.29 32.23
N PRO A 51 -21.26 14.56 33.14
CA PRO A 51 -21.62 13.18 33.47
C PRO A 51 -23.08 13.01 33.95
N SER A 52 -23.64 14.01 34.64
CA SER A 52 -25.02 13.99 35.15
C SER A 52 -26.09 14.15 34.08
N ASP A 53 -25.73 14.62 32.88
CA ASP A 53 -26.69 14.89 31.80
C ASP A 53 -27.09 13.60 31.06
N TRP A 54 -26.31 12.52 31.20
CA TRP A 54 -26.57 11.20 30.63
C TRP A 54 -27.55 10.40 31.50
N ALA A 55 -28.79 10.86 31.55
CA ALA A 55 -29.80 10.33 32.47
C ALA A 55 -30.54 9.09 31.93
N GLU A 56 -30.60 8.91 30.60
CA GLU A 56 -31.37 7.84 29.95
C GLU A 56 -30.43 6.79 29.34
N ARG A 57 -30.77 5.51 29.54
CA ARG A 57 -30.06 4.36 28.96
C ARG A 57 -31.02 3.44 28.25
N ARG A 58 -30.64 2.97 27.06
CA ARG A 58 -31.38 1.95 26.30
C ARG A 58 -30.44 1.09 25.47
N LYS A 59 -30.96 0.03 24.87
CA LYS A 59 -30.23 -0.73 23.86
C LYS A 59 -30.49 -0.14 22.47
N ILE A 60 -29.45 -0.06 21.66
CA ILE A 60 -29.54 0.29 20.24
C ILE A 60 -28.91 -0.83 19.43
N LYS A 61 -29.51 -1.14 18.27
CA LYS A 61 -28.89 -2.01 17.29
C LYS A 61 -28.14 -1.17 16.25
N ILE A 62 -26.83 -1.34 16.17
CA ILE A 62 -25.99 -0.74 15.13
C ILE A 62 -25.47 -1.90 14.27
N ARG A 63 -25.87 -1.93 13.00
CA ARG A 63 -25.70 -3.10 12.13
C ARG A 63 -26.37 -4.32 12.74
N ASP A 64 -25.61 -5.36 13.06
CA ASP A 64 -26.10 -6.63 13.60
C ASP A 64 -25.75 -6.83 15.08
N GLU A 65 -25.21 -5.80 15.74
CA GLU A 65 -24.78 -5.83 17.13
C GLU A 65 -25.62 -4.88 18.00
N GLU A 66 -25.88 -5.31 19.22
CA GLU A 66 -26.58 -4.52 20.23
C GLU A 66 -25.58 -3.85 21.16
N PHE A 67 -25.76 -2.55 21.37
CA PHE A 67 -24.92 -1.72 22.23
C PHE A 67 -25.76 -1.00 23.26
N GLU A 68 -25.12 -0.62 24.36
CA GLU A 68 -25.70 0.35 25.29
C GLU A 68 -25.62 1.77 24.71
N LEU A 69 -26.76 2.45 24.67
CA LEU A 69 -26.91 3.84 24.27
C LEU A 69 -27.27 4.65 25.50
N GLU A 70 -26.45 5.65 25.79
CA GLU A 70 -26.75 6.71 26.75
C GLU A 70 -27.26 7.94 26.02
N ILE A 71 -28.30 8.59 26.57
CA ILE A 71 -28.95 9.75 25.96
C ILE A 71 -28.95 10.93 26.94
N ALA A 72 -28.50 12.08 26.45
CA ALA A 72 -28.61 13.37 27.10
C ALA A 72 -29.61 14.25 26.34
N ARG A 73 -30.59 14.81 27.08
CA ARG A 73 -31.59 15.73 26.53
C ARG A 73 -31.13 17.16 26.78
N THR A 74 -30.95 17.93 25.71
CA THR A 74 -30.38 19.28 25.78
C THR A 74 -31.33 20.30 25.16
N SER A 75 -31.07 21.58 25.39
CA SER A 75 -31.78 22.67 24.68
C SER A 75 -31.49 22.72 23.17
N ARG A 76 -30.51 21.95 22.68
CA ARG A 76 -30.09 21.86 21.29
C ARG A 76 -30.51 20.55 20.60
N GLY A 77 -31.35 19.75 21.27
CA GLY A 77 -31.77 18.43 20.81
C GLY A 77 -31.23 17.30 21.68
N LEU A 78 -31.27 16.09 21.13
CA LEU A 78 -30.80 14.88 21.76
C LEU A 78 -29.33 14.63 21.39
N LEU A 79 -28.57 14.17 22.36
CA LEU A 79 -27.23 13.64 22.16
C LEU A 79 -27.22 12.19 22.62
N GLY A 80 -26.75 11.30 21.76
CA GLY A 80 -26.56 9.89 22.06
C GLY A 80 -25.09 9.53 22.10
N ARG A 81 -24.72 8.63 23.01
CA ARG A 81 -23.37 8.09 23.17
C ARG A 81 -23.41 6.57 23.25
N VAL A 82 -22.53 5.93 22.49
CA VAL A 82 -22.21 4.50 22.61
C VAL A 82 -20.75 4.40 23.03
N GLU A 83 -20.53 4.23 24.34
CA GLU A 83 -19.20 4.30 24.94
C GLU A 83 -18.26 3.21 24.40
N GLU A 84 -18.77 1.99 24.22
CA GLU A 84 -18.00 0.85 23.68
C GLU A 84 -17.40 1.13 22.30
N LEU A 85 -18.07 1.96 21.50
CA LEU A 85 -17.61 2.35 20.17
C LEU A 85 -16.87 3.70 20.17
N TRP A 86 -16.87 4.43 21.29
CA TRP A 86 -16.36 5.80 21.38
C TRP A 86 -17.08 6.71 20.38
N LEU A 87 -18.39 6.51 20.26
CA LEU A 87 -19.25 7.14 19.25
C LEU A 87 -20.26 8.06 19.90
N GLU A 88 -20.41 9.25 19.33
CA GLU A 88 -21.44 10.21 19.69
C GLU A 88 -22.15 10.71 18.44
N ALA A 89 -23.46 10.96 18.54
CA ALA A 89 -24.23 11.61 17.49
C ALA A 89 -25.35 12.46 18.10
N SER A 90 -25.81 13.47 17.37
CA SER A 90 -26.91 14.34 17.80
C SER A 90 -28.04 14.39 16.78
N ALA A 91 -29.27 14.54 17.26
CA ALA A 91 -30.45 14.73 16.43
C ALA A 91 -31.59 15.40 17.21
N ASP A 92 -32.60 15.89 16.51
CA ASP A 92 -33.78 16.51 17.15
C ASP A 92 -34.79 15.48 17.67
N THR A 93 -34.73 14.24 17.17
CA THR A 93 -35.64 13.14 17.51
C THR A 93 -34.88 11.85 17.80
N GLU A 94 -35.52 10.92 18.52
CA GLU A 94 -34.91 9.63 18.86
C GLU A 94 -34.63 8.78 17.62
N ASP A 95 -35.59 8.69 16.70
CA ASP A 95 -35.38 8.01 15.41
C ASP A 95 -34.25 8.66 14.59
N GLY A 96 -34.15 9.98 14.65
CA GLY A 96 -33.06 10.73 14.02
C GLY A 96 -31.71 10.41 14.64
N LEU A 97 -31.68 10.24 15.97
CA LEU A 97 -30.48 9.93 16.73
C LEU A 97 -29.95 8.54 16.39
N GLU A 98 -30.82 7.54 16.31
CA GLU A 98 -30.41 6.17 15.93
C GLU A 98 -29.85 6.13 14.51
N LYS A 99 -30.51 6.78 13.56
CA LYS A 99 -30.01 6.89 12.17
C LYS A 99 -28.67 7.60 12.11
N ALA A 100 -28.49 8.66 12.92
CA ALA A 100 -27.22 9.37 13.00
C ALA A 100 -26.11 8.45 13.56
N LEU A 101 -26.35 7.75 14.67
CA LEU A 101 -25.40 6.79 15.23
C LEU A 101 -25.02 5.70 14.22
N GLN A 102 -25.98 5.12 13.50
CA GLN A 102 -25.68 4.11 12.47
C GLN A 102 -24.82 4.67 11.34
N ARG A 103 -25.09 5.90 10.89
CA ARG A 103 -24.30 6.58 9.85
C ARG A 103 -22.89 6.86 10.33
N GLU A 104 -22.73 7.46 11.51
CA GLU A 104 -21.42 7.83 12.07
C GLU A 104 -20.58 6.60 12.43
N ALA A 105 -21.21 5.47 12.79
CA ALA A 105 -20.52 4.21 13.05
C ALA A 105 -19.99 3.53 11.76
N ALA A 106 -20.59 3.81 10.60
CA ALA A 106 -20.34 3.05 9.38
C ALA A 106 -18.86 2.96 8.96
N PRO A 107 -18.02 4.02 9.09
CA PRO A 107 -16.59 3.93 8.79
C PRO A 107 -15.84 2.94 9.69
N LEU A 108 -16.11 2.94 11.00
CA LEU A 108 -15.48 2.00 11.95
C LEU A 108 -15.81 0.56 11.58
N PHE A 109 -17.09 0.24 11.41
CA PHE A 109 -17.51 -1.12 11.07
C PHE A 109 -16.96 -1.57 9.72
N ARG A 110 -16.96 -0.69 8.70
CA ARG A 110 -16.38 -1.00 7.39
C ARG A 110 -14.91 -1.41 7.52
N ARG A 111 -14.12 -0.65 8.27
CA ARG A 111 -12.71 -0.94 8.54
C ARG A 111 -12.54 -2.26 9.29
N GLN A 112 -13.28 -2.45 10.38
CA GLN A 112 -13.17 -3.65 11.23
C GLN A 112 -13.56 -4.92 10.48
N TYR A 113 -14.59 -4.86 9.62
CA TYR A 113 -14.95 -5.99 8.76
C TYR A 113 -13.95 -6.22 7.63
N ALA A 114 -13.35 -5.17 7.06
CA ALA A 114 -12.31 -5.32 6.04
C ALA A 114 -11.06 -6.03 6.62
N ILE A 115 -10.66 -5.68 7.85
CA ILE A 115 -9.59 -6.38 8.58
C ILE A 115 -9.96 -7.85 8.78
N SER A 116 -11.11 -8.15 9.39
CA SER A 116 -11.53 -9.53 9.63
C SER A 116 -11.62 -10.37 8.35
N ARG A 117 -12.21 -9.84 7.28
CA ARG A 117 -12.25 -10.52 5.97
C ARG A 117 -10.87 -10.85 5.45
N THR A 118 -9.94 -9.89 5.51
CA THR A 118 -8.56 -10.07 5.04
C THR A 118 -7.82 -11.13 5.87
N LEU A 119 -8.10 -11.21 7.17
CA LEU A 119 -7.53 -12.20 8.07
C LEU A 119 -8.24 -13.57 8.02
N GLY A 120 -9.34 -13.70 7.25
CA GLY A 120 -10.16 -14.91 7.21
C GLY A 120 -10.96 -15.18 8.49
N GLN A 121 -11.23 -14.13 9.28
CA GLN A 121 -11.96 -14.19 10.54
C GLN A 121 -13.45 -13.88 10.34
N SER A 122 -14.31 -14.49 11.16
CA SER A 122 -15.74 -14.16 11.24
C SER A 122 -16.00 -12.93 12.11
N GLY A 123 -17.02 -12.15 11.77
CA GLY A 123 -17.39 -10.96 12.55
C GLY A 123 -16.48 -9.76 12.25
N ARG A 124 -16.47 -8.78 13.16
CA ARG A 124 -15.64 -7.56 13.05
C ARG A 124 -14.39 -7.66 13.93
N PHE A 125 -13.30 -7.07 13.46
CA PHE A 125 -12.05 -7.00 14.21
C PHE A 125 -12.14 -5.92 15.30
N THR A 126 -11.90 -6.29 16.55
CA THR A 126 -11.95 -5.36 17.71
C THR A 126 -10.60 -5.10 18.35
N GLY A 127 -9.53 -5.76 17.88
CA GLY A 127 -8.17 -5.60 18.38
C GLY A 127 -7.43 -4.39 17.79
N ARG A 128 -6.10 -4.39 17.91
CA ARG A 128 -5.20 -3.41 17.29
C ARG A 128 -4.28 -4.12 16.31
N ILE A 129 -3.96 -3.47 15.18
CA ILE A 129 -3.11 -4.07 14.14
C ILE A 129 -1.73 -4.43 14.69
N ARG A 130 -1.14 -3.56 15.52
CA ARG A 130 0.16 -3.80 16.18
C ARG A 130 0.21 -5.03 17.10
N ASP A 131 -0.95 -5.55 17.53
CA ASP A 131 -1.04 -6.70 18.43
C ASP A 131 -1.19 -8.02 17.63
N LEU A 132 -1.24 -7.96 16.30
CA LEU A 132 -1.33 -9.11 15.39
C LEU A 132 0.02 -9.82 15.22
N GLN A 133 -0.02 -11.09 14.80
CA GLN A 133 1.18 -11.82 14.41
C GLN A 133 1.75 -11.27 13.09
N ALA A 134 3.05 -11.43 12.85
CA ALA A 134 3.73 -10.92 11.66
C ALA A 134 3.06 -11.34 10.33
N THR A 135 2.65 -12.61 10.24
CA THR A 135 1.94 -13.12 9.05
C THR A 135 0.58 -12.45 8.86
N GLU A 136 -0.14 -12.13 9.95
CA GLU A 136 -1.42 -11.43 9.89
C GLU A 136 -1.23 -9.97 9.45
N ILE A 137 -0.20 -9.28 9.95
CA ILE A 137 0.17 -7.93 9.51
C ILE A 137 0.49 -7.94 8.01
N LEU A 138 1.28 -8.91 7.53
CA LEU A 138 1.59 -9.06 6.10
C LEU A 138 0.35 -9.30 5.23
N ARG A 139 -0.61 -10.11 5.71
CA ARG A 139 -1.89 -10.30 5.01
C ARG A 139 -2.67 -8.99 4.87
N LEU A 140 -2.59 -8.08 5.85
CA LEU A 140 -3.27 -6.79 5.77
C LEU A 140 -2.74 -5.86 4.66
N LEU A 141 -1.56 -6.12 4.09
CA LEU A 141 -1.11 -5.42 2.87
C LEU A 141 -2.06 -5.67 1.68
N TYR A 142 -2.81 -6.77 1.70
CA TYR A 142 -3.81 -7.14 0.71
C TYR A 142 -5.22 -6.65 1.05
N CYS A 143 -5.40 -5.86 2.10
CA CYS A 143 -6.71 -5.36 2.50
C CYS A 143 -7.30 -4.43 1.42
N GLU A 144 -8.60 -4.58 1.14
CA GLU A 144 -9.31 -3.70 0.21
C GLU A 144 -9.40 -2.25 0.71
N ASP A 145 -9.32 -2.05 2.03
CA ASP A 145 -9.18 -0.74 2.65
C ASP A 145 -7.71 -0.34 2.66
N ARG A 146 -7.33 0.55 1.73
CA ARG A 146 -5.94 1.02 1.58
C ARG A 146 -5.39 1.71 2.82
N ASP A 147 -6.23 2.21 3.73
CA ASP A 147 -5.76 2.82 4.96
C ASP A 147 -5.45 1.77 6.06
N VAL A 148 -6.05 0.58 5.96
CA VAL A 148 -5.62 -0.59 6.75
C VAL A 148 -4.26 -1.09 6.24
N ALA A 149 -4.10 -1.24 4.92
CA ALA A 149 -2.82 -1.65 4.33
C ALA A 149 -1.69 -0.67 4.68
N ALA A 150 -1.98 0.64 4.69
CA ALA A 150 -1.02 1.66 5.10
C ALA A 150 -0.65 1.59 6.59
N GLU A 151 -1.60 1.28 7.47
CA GLU A 151 -1.30 1.05 8.91
C GLU A 151 -0.45 -0.21 9.10
N ALA A 152 -0.76 -1.29 8.37
CA ALA A 152 0.04 -2.52 8.39
C ALA A 152 1.49 -2.30 7.89
N ALA A 153 1.66 -1.55 6.79
CA ALA A 153 2.97 -1.17 6.30
C ALA A 153 3.77 -0.38 7.35
N LYS A 154 3.13 0.55 8.06
CA LYS A 154 3.76 1.29 9.16
C LYS A 154 4.21 0.37 10.31
N GLU A 155 3.41 -0.61 10.69
CA GLU A 155 3.81 -1.58 11.72
C GLU A 155 4.99 -2.45 11.26
N ILE A 156 5.05 -2.81 9.96
CA ILE A 156 6.21 -3.49 9.37
C ILE A 156 7.47 -2.60 9.44
N GLU A 157 7.35 -1.33 9.09
CA GLU A 157 8.44 -0.34 9.13
C GLU A 157 9.00 -0.15 10.54
N ILE A 158 8.13 -0.01 11.55
CA ILE A 158 8.53 0.10 12.98
C ILE A 158 9.39 -1.10 13.41
N HIS A 159 9.18 -2.26 12.81
CA HIS A 159 9.86 -3.51 13.13
C HIS A 159 10.82 -3.98 12.04
N ALA A 160 11.23 -3.11 11.10
CA ALA A 160 12.05 -3.47 9.94
C ALA A 160 13.36 -4.18 10.35
N SER A 161 14.05 -3.64 11.37
CA SER A 161 15.34 -4.15 11.86
C SER A 161 15.28 -5.53 12.54
N ALA A 162 14.08 -6.10 12.74
CA ALA A 162 13.91 -7.44 13.28
C ALA A 162 14.34 -8.54 12.30
N GLY A 163 14.54 -8.23 11.01
CA GLY A 163 14.90 -9.21 9.98
C GLY A 163 13.81 -10.25 9.70
N LEU A 164 12.58 -9.99 10.16
CA LEU A 164 11.46 -10.93 10.09
C LEU A 164 10.71 -10.85 8.75
N TYR A 165 10.57 -9.64 8.21
CA TYR A 165 9.61 -9.38 7.13
C TYR A 165 10.20 -9.53 5.72
N LEU A 166 11.51 -9.32 5.53
CA LEU A 166 12.08 -9.19 4.19
C LEU A 166 11.80 -10.39 3.26
N PRO A 167 11.97 -11.67 3.68
CA PRO A 167 11.64 -12.80 2.82
C PRO A 167 10.17 -12.81 2.38
N SER A 168 9.28 -12.35 3.27
CA SER A 168 7.83 -12.26 2.99
C SER A 168 7.49 -11.07 2.10
N LEU A 169 8.18 -9.93 2.25
CA LEU A 169 8.04 -8.77 1.38
C LEU A 169 8.43 -9.13 -0.07
N ILE A 170 9.54 -9.85 -0.25
CA ILE A 170 9.96 -10.39 -1.55
C ILE A 170 8.89 -11.35 -2.13
N GLN A 171 8.26 -12.17 -1.27
CA GLN A 171 7.15 -13.03 -1.68
C GLN A 171 5.91 -12.25 -2.13
N VAL A 172 5.60 -11.09 -1.53
CA VAL A 172 4.52 -10.21 -2.00
C VAL A 172 4.83 -9.62 -3.38
N LEU A 173 6.09 -9.24 -3.65
CA LEU A 173 6.50 -8.76 -4.97
C LEU A 173 6.29 -9.81 -6.06
N ARG A 174 6.51 -11.08 -5.73
CA ARG A 174 6.35 -12.23 -6.65
C ARG A 174 4.90 -12.71 -6.82
N ASP A 175 3.95 -12.14 -6.08
CA ASP A 175 2.55 -12.58 -6.13
C ASP A 175 1.89 -12.24 -7.47
N GLN A 176 1.21 -13.24 -8.04
CA GLN A 176 0.44 -13.15 -9.28
C GLN A 176 -1.04 -13.55 -9.10
N HIS A 177 -1.43 -13.98 -7.89
CA HIS A 177 -2.74 -14.60 -7.65
C HIS A 177 -3.72 -13.64 -6.99
N HIS A 178 -3.30 -12.93 -5.95
CA HIS A 178 -4.23 -12.17 -5.12
C HIS A 178 -4.89 -11.01 -5.92
N PRO A 179 -6.21 -10.78 -5.79
CA PRO A 179 -6.90 -9.70 -6.51
C PRO A 179 -6.32 -8.30 -6.21
N PHE A 180 -5.96 -8.07 -4.94
CA PHE A 180 -5.35 -6.82 -4.46
C PHE A 180 -3.81 -6.76 -4.55
N ARG A 181 -3.16 -7.69 -5.27
CA ARG A 181 -1.68 -7.81 -5.32
C ARG A 181 -0.95 -6.52 -5.67
N ARG A 182 -1.46 -5.71 -6.61
CA ARG A 182 -0.82 -4.44 -7.00
C ARG A 182 -0.73 -3.45 -5.85
N SER A 183 -1.77 -3.34 -5.03
CA SER A 183 -1.74 -2.45 -3.86
C SER A 183 -0.77 -2.94 -2.79
N ALA A 184 -0.70 -4.26 -2.59
CA ALA A 184 0.28 -4.87 -1.68
C ALA A 184 1.72 -4.67 -2.20
N GLN A 185 1.97 -4.97 -3.48
CA GLN A 185 3.25 -4.75 -4.17
C GLN A 185 3.69 -3.30 -4.08
N TRP A 186 2.80 -2.34 -4.31
CA TRP A 186 3.10 -0.91 -4.15
C TRP A 186 3.55 -0.58 -2.72
N ALA A 187 2.84 -1.08 -1.70
CA ALA A 187 3.20 -0.86 -0.30
C ALA A 187 4.57 -1.49 0.04
N VAL A 188 4.87 -2.66 -0.52
CA VAL A 188 6.19 -3.27 -0.36
C VAL A 188 7.28 -2.45 -1.04
N LEU A 189 7.05 -1.97 -2.26
CA LEU A 189 8.01 -1.10 -2.94
C LEU A 189 8.30 0.17 -2.14
N ASP A 190 7.29 0.75 -1.49
CA ASP A 190 7.44 1.90 -0.59
C ASP A 190 8.31 1.57 0.62
N LEU A 191 8.10 0.41 1.26
CA LEU A 191 8.95 -0.07 2.37
C LEU A 191 10.41 -0.29 1.92
N LEU A 192 10.62 -0.81 0.71
CA LEU A 192 11.95 -1.15 0.21
C LEU A 192 12.76 0.07 -0.27
N GLU A 193 12.18 1.27 -0.27
CA GLU A 193 12.96 2.52 -0.42
C GLU A 193 14.02 2.68 0.68
N ASP A 194 13.77 2.10 1.87
CA ASP A 194 14.74 2.00 2.96
C ASP A 194 15.15 0.54 3.22
N PHE A 195 15.56 -0.17 2.16
CA PHE A 195 15.97 -1.57 2.24
C PHE A 195 16.95 -1.89 3.38
N LYS A 196 17.90 -0.98 3.67
CA LYS A 196 18.92 -1.17 4.71
C LYS A 196 18.33 -1.29 6.12
N SER A 197 17.11 -0.81 6.34
CA SER A 197 16.39 -1.02 7.60
C SER A 197 15.89 -2.46 7.75
N PHE A 198 15.76 -3.22 6.67
CA PHE A 198 15.30 -4.61 6.67
C PHE A 198 16.44 -5.64 6.62
N ASP A 199 17.53 -5.30 5.93
CA ASP A 199 18.70 -6.18 5.83
C ASP A 199 19.99 -5.40 6.01
N THR A 200 20.72 -5.75 7.07
CA THR A 200 22.05 -5.20 7.33
C THR A 200 23.15 -6.03 6.67
N GLU A 201 22.85 -7.22 6.16
CA GLU A 201 23.79 -8.19 5.56
C GLU A 201 23.23 -8.63 4.19
N PRO A 202 23.72 -8.08 3.04
CA PRO A 202 23.11 -8.08 1.69
C PRO A 202 22.63 -9.40 1.02
N SER A 203 22.48 -10.48 1.78
CA SER A 203 22.12 -11.82 1.33
C SER A 203 20.81 -11.90 0.53
N LEU A 204 19.86 -10.98 0.73
CA LEU A 204 18.57 -10.97 0.02
C LEU A 204 18.39 -9.80 -0.94
N GLU A 205 19.41 -8.96 -1.12
CA GLU A 205 19.34 -7.79 -2.01
C GLU A 205 19.10 -8.22 -3.46
N ASP A 206 19.88 -9.20 -3.94
CA ASP A 206 19.73 -9.74 -5.31
C ASP A 206 18.36 -10.39 -5.52
N ASP A 207 17.80 -11.04 -4.50
CA ASP A 207 16.47 -11.64 -4.55
C ASP A 207 15.35 -10.58 -4.65
N ALA A 208 15.51 -9.46 -3.93
CA ALA A 208 14.60 -8.32 -4.00
C ALA A 208 14.70 -7.64 -5.37
N ILE A 209 15.91 -7.35 -5.86
CA ILE A 209 16.14 -6.77 -7.18
C ILE A 209 15.54 -7.67 -8.27
N ALA A 210 15.77 -8.99 -8.20
CA ALA A 210 15.20 -9.94 -9.15
C ALA A 210 13.67 -9.97 -9.12
N ALA A 211 13.06 -9.87 -7.93
CA ALA A 211 11.60 -9.82 -7.79
C ALA A 211 11.02 -8.53 -8.41
N ILE A 212 11.64 -7.37 -8.16
CA ILE A 212 11.20 -6.09 -8.73
C ILE A 212 11.42 -6.06 -10.24
N LYS A 213 12.53 -6.60 -10.72
CA LYS A 213 12.80 -6.76 -12.16
C LYS A 213 11.72 -7.59 -12.84
N SER A 214 11.36 -8.76 -12.29
CA SER A 214 10.28 -9.60 -12.83
C SER A 214 8.94 -8.86 -12.83
N LEU A 215 8.65 -8.10 -11.77
CA LEU A 215 7.45 -7.26 -11.71
C LEU A 215 7.36 -6.25 -12.87
N ILE A 216 8.48 -5.59 -13.21
CA ILE A 216 8.56 -4.67 -14.36
C ILE A 216 8.46 -5.45 -15.69
N TRP A 217 9.19 -6.56 -15.80
CA TRP A 217 9.27 -7.35 -17.03
C TRP A 217 7.93 -7.92 -17.46
N ASP A 218 7.19 -8.50 -16.51
CA ASP A 218 5.91 -9.19 -16.71
C ASP A 218 4.70 -8.25 -16.52
N ALA A 219 4.90 -6.93 -16.62
CA ALA A 219 3.87 -5.93 -16.32
C ALA A 219 2.66 -6.01 -17.27
N GLU A 220 1.49 -6.40 -16.76
CA GLU A 220 0.22 -6.40 -17.51
C GLU A 220 -0.51 -5.04 -17.46
N ASP A 221 -0.24 -4.25 -16.43
CA ASP A 221 -0.93 -3.02 -16.06
C ASP A 221 0.00 -2.13 -15.21
N ASP A 222 -0.35 -0.86 -14.98
CA ASP A 222 0.32 0.01 -14.00
C ASP A 222 -0.65 0.48 -12.90
N TYR A 223 -1.55 -0.40 -12.47
CA TYR A 223 -2.52 -0.04 -11.45
C TYR A 223 -1.80 0.35 -10.14
N ALA A 224 -2.36 1.35 -9.45
CA ALA A 224 -1.76 2.02 -8.29
C ALA A 224 -0.37 2.62 -8.56
N ARG A 225 0.05 2.75 -9.83
CA ARG A 225 1.40 3.17 -10.23
C ARG A 225 2.47 2.23 -9.68
N THR A 226 2.14 0.95 -9.56
CA THR A 226 3.00 -0.09 -8.96
C THR A 226 4.24 -0.34 -9.82
N ILE A 227 4.08 -0.43 -11.14
CA ILE A 227 5.19 -0.71 -12.05
C ILE A 227 6.04 0.54 -12.19
N TYR A 228 5.43 1.72 -12.25
CA TYR A 228 6.15 2.98 -12.13
C TYR A 228 7.02 3.03 -10.85
N LYS A 229 6.44 2.76 -9.68
CA LYS A 229 7.16 2.75 -8.40
C LYS A 229 8.30 1.74 -8.43
N ALA A 230 8.12 0.57 -9.04
CA ALA A 230 9.18 -0.43 -9.18
C ALA A 230 10.43 0.11 -9.91
N GLY A 231 10.22 0.89 -10.97
CA GLY A 231 11.30 1.58 -11.70
C GLY A 231 11.99 2.63 -10.85
N VAL A 232 11.21 3.43 -10.11
CA VAL A 232 11.74 4.44 -9.17
C VAL A 232 12.57 3.79 -8.06
N VAL A 233 12.11 2.68 -7.48
CA VAL A 233 12.86 2.02 -6.39
C VAL A 233 14.17 1.43 -6.92
N LEU A 234 14.17 0.70 -8.04
CA LEU A 234 15.42 0.20 -8.63
C LEU A 234 16.37 1.36 -9.02
N GLY A 235 15.84 2.44 -9.58
CA GLY A 235 16.66 3.53 -10.08
C GLY A 235 17.17 4.48 -9.00
N GLY A 236 16.33 4.79 -8.01
CA GLY A 236 16.61 5.79 -6.98
C GLY A 236 17.19 5.20 -5.69
N HIS A 237 16.88 3.95 -5.37
CA HIS A 237 17.26 3.32 -4.10
C HIS A 237 18.27 2.18 -4.28
N TRP A 238 18.33 1.57 -5.49
CA TRP A 238 19.39 0.65 -5.91
C TRP A 238 20.13 1.11 -7.19
N PRO A 239 20.63 2.35 -7.24
CA PRO A 239 21.25 2.94 -8.44
C PRO A 239 22.58 2.30 -8.84
N THR A 240 23.11 1.42 -7.98
CA THR A 240 24.38 0.74 -8.20
C THR A 240 24.25 -0.30 -9.31
N GLU A 241 25.33 -1.06 -9.52
CA GLU A 241 25.48 -1.97 -10.63
C GLU A 241 24.29 -2.94 -10.80
N ASN A 242 23.70 -3.46 -9.72
CA ASN A 242 22.66 -4.50 -9.84
C ASN A 242 21.28 -3.93 -10.22
N GLY A 243 20.80 -2.86 -9.57
CA GLY A 243 19.51 -2.25 -9.91
C GLY A 243 19.55 -1.52 -11.26
N GLY A 244 20.64 -0.82 -11.56
CA GLY A 244 20.87 -0.20 -12.86
C GLY A 244 20.93 -1.22 -14.00
N LYS A 245 21.64 -2.35 -13.83
CA LYS A 245 21.64 -3.46 -14.80
C LYS A 245 20.25 -4.04 -15.02
N ALA A 246 19.49 -4.27 -13.94
CA ALA A 246 18.13 -4.78 -14.04
C ALA A 246 17.23 -3.86 -14.89
N LEU A 247 17.33 -2.54 -14.70
CA LEU A 247 16.58 -1.57 -15.51
C LEU A 247 17.03 -1.52 -16.97
N LEU A 248 18.34 -1.59 -17.24
CA LEU A 248 18.87 -1.67 -18.60
C LEU A 248 18.33 -2.91 -19.34
N GLU A 249 18.22 -4.05 -18.67
CA GLU A 249 17.60 -5.24 -19.24
C GLU A 249 16.10 -5.01 -19.50
N CYS A 250 15.37 -4.38 -18.57
CA CYS A 250 13.94 -4.10 -18.69
C CYS A 250 13.58 -3.12 -19.82
N LEU A 251 14.54 -2.45 -20.46
CA LEU A 251 14.29 -1.76 -21.75
C LEU A 251 13.76 -2.73 -22.83
N ASN A 252 14.02 -4.03 -22.69
CA ASN A 252 13.54 -5.08 -23.58
C ASN A 252 12.31 -5.83 -23.05
N ALA A 253 11.68 -5.34 -21.97
CA ALA A 253 10.48 -5.96 -21.43
C ALA A 253 9.40 -6.11 -22.53
N PRO A 254 8.68 -7.24 -22.59
CA PRO A 254 7.60 -7.44 -23.57
C PRO A 254 6.52 -6.37 -23.47
N SER A 255 6.20 -5.95 -22.25
CA SER A 255 5.21 -4.92 -21.97
C SER A 255 5.74 -3.52 -22.18
N ARG A 256 4.96 -2.67 -22.85
CA ARG A 256 5.24 -1.22 -22.95
C ARG A 256 5.21 -0.51 -21.59
N ILE A 257 4.45 -1.02 -20.63
CA ILE A 257 4.38 -0.47 -19.26
C ILE A 257 5.71 -0.73 -18.55
N GLY A 258 6.22 -1.95 -18.67
CA GLY A 258 7.54 -2.32 -18.15
C GLY A 258 8.64 -1.47 -18.75
N ARG A 259 8.65 -1.31 -20.08
CA ARG A 259 9.63 -0.46 -20.78
C ARG A 259 9.52 1.01 -20.36
N ARG A 260 8.32 1.56 -20.21
CA ARG A 260 8.09 2.93 -19.70
C ARG A 260 8.73 3.15 -18.34
N SER A 261 8.45 2.24 -17.41
CA SER A 261 9.03 2.27 -16.05
C SER A 261 10.55 2.16 -16.08
N ALA A 262 11.11 1.27 -16.92
CA ALA A 262 12.56 1.14 -17.09
C ALA A 262 13.22 2.42 -17.61
N ILE A 263 12.63 3.05 -18.64
CA ILE A 263 13.12 4.33 -19.20
C ILE A 263 13.15 5.41 -18.10
N HIS A 264 12.09 5.51 -17.31
CA HIS A 264 12.01 6.47 -16.21
C HIS A 264 13.03 6.16 -15.11
N GLY A 265 13.08 4.92 -14.62
CA GLY A 265 14.00 4.51 -13.55
C GLY A 265 15.48 4.75 -13.90
N LEU A 266 15.86 4.61 -15.17
CA LEU A 266 17.22 4.87 -15.64
C LEU A 266 17.66 6.34 -15.51
N PHE A 267 16.72 7.29 -15.44
CA PHE A 267 17.04 8.67 -15.08
C PHE A 267 17.61 8.73 -13.66
N HIS A 268 16.90 8.15 -12.70
CA HIS A 268 17.30 8.11 -11.30
C HIS A 268 18.62 7.37 -11.09
N VAL A 269 18.90 6.32 -11.88
CA VAL A 269 20.21 5.64 -11.86
C VAL A 269 21.34 6.65 -12.09
N VAL A 270 21.21 7.55 -13.06
CA VAL A 270 22.27 8.53 -13.38
C VAL A 270 22.34 9.68 -12.38
N GLU A 271 21.23 10.03 -11.72
CA GLU A 271 21.24 11.01 -10.62
C GLU A 271 22.16 10.54 -9.48
N TRP A 272 22.07 9.26 -9.12
CA TRP A 272 22.83 8.70 -8.01
C TRP A 272 24.15 8.03 -8.42
N ASN A 273 24.28 7.61 -9.68
CA ASN A 273 25.48 7.03 -10.24
C ASN A 273 25.85 7.67 -11.60
N PRO A 274 26.43 8.90 -11.59
CA PRO A 274 26.75 9.64 -12.81
C PRO A 274 27.73 8.93 -13.75
N GLU A 275 28.51 7.96 -13.26
CA GLU A 275 29.46 7.19 -14.07
C GLU A 275 28.75 6.33 -15.14
N LEU A 276 27.49 5.93 -14.88
CA LEU A 276 26.69 5.15 -15.82
C LEU A 276 26.06 6.00 -16.93
N ARG A 277 26.21 7.33 -16.91
CA ARG A 277 25.57 8.26 -17.86
C ARG A 277 25.75 7.83 -19.32
N ALA A 278 26.98 7.58 -19.74
CA ALA A 278 27.28 7.24 -21.13
C ALA A 278 26.59 5.92 -21.54
N THR A 279 26.63 4.91 -20.67
CA THR A 279 25.98 3.62 -20.87
C THR A 279 24.47 3.76 -21.00
N VAL A 280 23.85 4.50 -20.07
CA VAL A 280 22.40 4.72 -20.04
C VAL A 280 21.93 5.50 -21.27
N VAL A 281 22.60 6.60 -21.63
CA VAL A 281 22.27 7.39 -22.82
C VAL A 281 22.37 6.54 -24.09
N ALA A 282 23.43 5.75 -24.24
CA ALA A 282 23.59 4.85 -25.39
C ALA A 282 22.47 3.81 -25.46
N ALA A 283 22.10 3.19 -24.33
CA ALA A 283 21.03 2.21 -24.25
C ALA A 283 19.65 2.81 -24.59
N LEU A 284 19.34 4.00 -24.08
CA LEU A 284 18.09 4.69 -24.38
C LEU A 284 17.97 5.10 -25.85
N ARG A 285 19.06 5.58 -26.47
CA ARG A 285 19.11 5.87 -27.91
C ARG A 285 18.89 4.62 -28.75
N ALA A 286 19.62 3.54 -28.46
CA ALA A 286 19.45 2.26 -29.16
C ALA A 286 18.03 1.70 -28.98
N ARG A 287 17.42 1.88 -27.80
CA ARG A 287 16.03 1.48 -27.58
C ARG A 287 15.06 2.33 -28.40
N ALA A 288 15.25 3.64 -28.47
CA ALA A 288 14.41 4.52 -29.27
C ALA A 288 14.40 4.14 -30.76
N GLU A 289 15.53 3.69 -31.31
CA GLU A 289 15.65 3.23 -32.71
C GLU A 289 14.85 1.96 -33.00
N THR A 290 14.64 1.09 -32.01
CA THR A 290 14.00 -0.22 -32.16
C THR A 290 12.62 -0.31 -31.53
N GLU A 291 12.18 0.75 -30.85
CA GLU A 291 10.89 0.81 -30.19
C GLU A 291 9.75 0.94 -31.20
N SER A 292 8.73 0.11 -31.04
CA SER A 292 7.55 0.09 -31.90
C SER A 292 6.47 1.09 -31.48
N ASP A 293 6.42 1.45 -30.19
CA ASP A 293 5.46 2.42 -29.66
C ASP A 293 6.00 3.87 -29.81
N PRO A 294 5.37 4.74 -30.62
CA PRO A 294 5.87 6.09 -30.88
C PRO A 294 6.00 6.98 -29.64
N LEU A 295 5.14 6.77 -28.62
CA LEU A 295 5.25 7.51 -27.35
C LEU A 295 6.51 7.10 -26.62
N LEU A 296 6.83 5.80 -26.60
CA LEU A 296 8.05 5.30 -25.96
C LEU A 296 9.31 5.64 -26.75
N THR A 297 9.27 5.67 -28.08
CA THR A 297 10.38 6.18 -28.91
C THR A 297 10.72 7.62 -28.52
N SER A 298 9.69 8.47 -28.43
CA SER A 298 9.84 9.88 -28.06
C SER A 298 10.32 10.03 -26.62
N PHE A 299 9.78 9.22 -25.71
CA PHE A 299 10.14 9.24 -24.30
C PHE A 299 11.59 8.81 -24.08
N ALA A 300 12.03 7.70 -24.66
CA ALA A 300 13.42 7.24 -24.56
C ALA A 300 14.42 8.25 -25.16
N SER A 301 14.11 8.83 -26.33
CA SER A 301 14.94 9.87 -26.96
C SER A 301 15.01 11.15 -26.11
N GLY A 302 13.86 11.57 -25.56
CA GLY A 302 13.77 12.72 -24.67
C GLY A 302 14.60 12.51 -23.40
N MET A 303 14.40 11.37 -22.75
CA MET A 303 15.12 10.99 -21.54
C MET A 303 16.63 10.92 -21.76
N ALA A 304 17.09 10.35 -22.88
CA ALA A 304 18.51 10.32 -23.22
C ALA A 304 19.13 11.72 -23.32
N ARG A 305 18.39 12.69 -23.89
CA ARG A 305 18.82 14.09 -23.99
C ARG A 305 18.82 14.79 -22.64
N ASP A 306 17.80 14.58 -21.81
CA ASP A 306 17.73 15.15 -20.46
C ASP A 306 18.90 14.66 -19.60
N ILE A 307 19.19 13.36 -19.62
CA ILE A 307 20.34 12.75 -18.94
C ILE A 307 21.69 13.29 -19.47
N GLU A 308 21.86 13.39 -20.79
CA GLU A 308 23.10 13.89 -21.41
C GLU A 308 23.37 15.35 -21.04
N SER A 309 22.31 16.18 -20.99
CA SER A 309 22.38 17.58 -20.59
C SER A 309 22.48 17.80 -19.08
N ALA A 310 22.42 16.73 -18.27
CA ALA A 310 22.33 16.80 -16.81
C ALA A 310 21.19 17.70 -16.33
N ALA A 311 20.02 17.57 -16.96
CA ALA A 311 18.81 18.26 -16.55
C ALA A 311 18.42 17.91 -15.11
N ILE A 312 17.89 18.88 -14.37
CA ILE A 312 17.41 18.68 -12.99
C ILE A 312 16.06 17.96 -12.99
N ASP A 313 15.19 18.32 -13.94
CA ASP A 313 13.90 17.66 -14.15
C ASP A 313 13.93 16.93 -15.49
N HIS A 314 13.30 15.75 -15.54
CA HIS A 314 13.13 14.99 -16.77
C HIS A 314 11.74 15.19 -17.38
N LEU A 315 11.60 14.82 -18.66
CA LEU A 315 10.31 14.79 -19.34
C LEU A 315 9.27 13.98 -18.56
N ALA A 316 8.04 14.52 -18.48
CA ALA A 316 6.92 13.82 -17.84
C ALA A 316 6.65 12.47 -18.52
N GLU A 317 6.38 11.45 -17.70
CA GLU A 317 6.09 10.12 -18.21
C GLU A 317 4.83 10.11 -19.09
N PRO A 318 4.86 9.45 -20.27
CA PRO A 318 3.69 9.38 -21.13
C PRO A 318 2.58 8.50 -20.53
N VAL A 319 1.33 8.95 -20.68
CA VAL A 319 0.13 8.17 -20.36
C VAL A 319 -0.35 7.49 -21.63
N PHE A 320 -0.57 6.18 -21.60
CA PHE A 320 -1.10 5.48 -22.77
C PHE A 320 -2.60 5.77 -22.93
N PRO A 321 -3.13 5.89 -24.16
CA PRO A 321 -4.54 6.25 -24.38
C PRO A 321 -5.57 5.31 -23.75
N ASP A 322 -5.18 4.06 -23.49
CA ASP A 322 -6.00 2.99 -22.92
C ASP A 322 -5.75 2.77 -21.42
N GLU A 323 -4.93 3.61 -20.77
CA GLU A 323 -4.78 3.58 -19.31
C GLU A 323 -5.99 4.26 -18.61
N PRO A 324 -6.54 3.63 -17.56
CA PRO A 324 -7.78 4.06 -16.89
C PRO A 324 -7.63 5.12 -15.79
#